data_AF-A0A1M3SZ86-F1
#
_entry.id   AF-A0A1M3SZ86-F1
#
_cell.length_a   1.000
_cell.length_b   1.000
_cell.length_c   1.000
_cell.angle_alpha   90.00
_cell.angle_beta   90.00
_cell.angle_gamma   90.00
#
_symmetry.space_group_name_H-M   'P 1'
#
loop_
_entity.id
_entity.type
_entity.pdbx_description
1 polymer ?
#
loop_
_entity_poly.entity_id
_entity_poly.type
_entity_poly.pdbx_seq_one_letter_code
_entity_poly.pdbx_strand_id
1 'polypeptide(L)'
;MSKTVRKIRATNHTDEDIIEECKAEVFHIPPQGTVAIVVDATCKRGAIRIFEKGSGEFIDGVGTEEEGHLVIIPWNESWRLRASGVVTVGYIKTNSLV
;
A
#
# COMPACT_ATOMS: atom_id res chain seq x y z
N MET A 1 -9.37 3.39 -27.86
CA MET A 1 -8.81 2.10 -27.40
C MET A 1 -9.34 1.81 -26.00
N SER A 2 -10.16 0.77 -25.86
CA SER A 2 -10.84 0.38 -24.61
C SER A 2 -9.87 -0.38 -23.70
N LYS A 3 -9.79 -0.02 -22.41
CA LYS A 3 -8.96 -0.72 -21.41
C LYS A 3 -9.81 -1.79 -20.72
N THR A 4 -9.53 -3.05 -21.02
CA THR A 4 -10.27 -4.22 -20.51
C THR A 4 -9.90 -4.51 -19.05
N VAL A 5 -10.90 -4.60 -18.18
CA VAL A 5 -10.78 -5.05 -16.78
C VAL A 5 -10.46 -6.55 -16.75
N ARG A 6 -9.41 -6.95 -16.02
CA ARG A 6 -9.11 -8.37 -15.77
C ARG A 6 -10.12 -8.90 -14.75
N LYS A 7 -11.08 -9.68 -15.23
CA LYS A 7 -12.05 -10.40 -14.39
C LYS A 7 -11.50 -11.80 -14.12
N ILE A 8 -11.32 -12.15 -12.85
CA ILE A 8 -11.00 -13.53 -12.45
C ILE A 8 -12.28 -14.35 -12.63
N ARG A 9 -12.27 -15.31 -13.56
CA ARG A 9 -13.31 -16.34 -13.65
C ARG A 9 -12.73 -17.61 -13.05
N ALA A 10 -13.05 -17.87 -11.80
CA ALA A 10 -12.78 -19.15 -11.17
C ALA A 10 -13.73 -20.19 -11.78
N THR A 11 -13.19 -21.26 -12.38
CA THR A 11 -13.99 -22.38 -12.88
C THR A 11 -14.15 -23.49 -11.87
N ASN A 12 -13.30 -23.59 -10.83
CA ASN A 12 -13.32 -24.68 -9.83
C ASN A 12 -12.78 -24.26 -8.43
N HIS A 13 -12.84 -22.99 -8.05
CA HIS A 13 -12.42 -22.57 -6.70
C HIS A 13 -13.63 -22.51 -5.79
N THR A 14 -13.50 -23.00 -4.56
CA THR A 14 -14.58 -22.82 -3.58
C THR A 14 -14.59 -21.36 -3.13
N ASP A 15 -15.71 -20.94 -2.54
CA ASP A 15 -15.79 -19.60 -1.95
C ASP A 15 -14.68 -19.40 -0.91
N GLU A 16 -14.24 -20.46 -0.20
CA GLU A 16 -13.10 -20.37 0.72
C GLU A 16 -11.79 -20.02 0.02
N ASP A 17 -11.45 -20.63 -1.12
CA ASP A 17 -10.21 -20.35 -1.86
C ASP A 17 -10.17 -18.89 -2.34
N ILE A 18 -11.31 -18.40 -2.87
CA ILE A 18 -11.46 -17.02 -3.32
C ILE A 18 -11.35 -16.07 -2.13
N ILE A 19 -11.98 -16.43 -1.01
CA ILE A 19 -11.91 -15.67 0.23
C ILE A 19 -10.49 -15.68 0.79
N GLU A 20 -9.74 -16.78 0.72
CA GLU A 20 -8.37 -16.91 1.21
C GLU A 20 -7.39 -16.08 0.38
N GLU A 21 -7.53 -16.11 -0.96
CA GLU A 21 -6.77 -15.25 -1.86
C GLU A 21 -7.14 -13.76 -1.68
N CYS A 22 -8.41 -13.46 -1.37
CA CYS A 22 -8.84 -12.10 -0.98
C CYS A 22 -8.40 -11.70 0.44
N LYS A 23 -8.20 -12.67 1.35
CA LYS A 23 -7.75 -12.49 2.74
C LYS A 23 -6.23 -12.41 2.86
N ALA A 24 -5.49 -12.81 1.83
CA ALA A 24 -4.06 -12.57 1.74
C ALA A 24 -3.82 -11.05 1.68
N GLU A 25 -3.83 -10.40 2.85
CA GLU A 25 -3.54 -8.99 2.99
C GLU A 25 -2.13 -8.73 2.48
N VAL A 26 -2.02 -8.09 1.32
CA VAL A 26 -0.73 -7.70 0.76
C VAL A 26 -0.20 -6.50 1.53
N PHE A 27 0.55 -6.77 2.59
CA PHE A 27 1.38 -5.77 3.22
C PHE A 27 2.59 -5.49 2.34
N HIS A 28 2.80 -4.22 2.04
CA HIS A 28 4.00 -3.78 1.35
C HIS A 28 5.02 -3.37 2.40
N ILE A 29 6.24 -3.90 2.26
CA ILE A 29 7.39 -3.48 3.04
C ILE A 29 8.23 -2.64 2.10
N PRO A 30 8.39 -1.33 2.37
CA PRO A 30 9.30 -0.50 1.60
C PRO A 30 10.70 -1.12 1.57
N PRO A 31 11.46 -0.97 0.47
CA PRO A 31 12.76 -1.60 0.38
C PRO A 31 13.71 -1.09 1.48
N GLN A 32 14.71 -1.89 1.84
CA GLN A 32 15.69 -1.51 2.87
C GLN A 32 16.39 -0.17 2.54
N GLY A 33 16.66 0.62 3.57
CA GLY A 33 17.27 1.97 3.45
C GLY A 33 16.28 3.06 3.01
N THR A 34 14.98 2.78 3.01
CA THR A 34 13.93 3.78 2.81
C THR A 34 13.87 4.69 4.04
N VAL A 35 14.03 6.00 3.83
CA VAL A 35 13.94 7.03 4.88
C VAL A 35 12.62 7.78 4.87
N ALA A 36 11.89 7.73 3.76
CA ALA A 36 10.56 8.28 3.63
C ALA A 36 9.79 7.59 2.49
N ILE A 37 8.47 7.56 2.62
CA ILE A 37 7.57 7.17 1.53
C ILE A 37 6.84 8.41 1.03
N VAL A 38 6.54 8.42 -0.27
CA VAL A 38 5.77 9.48 -0.93
C VAL A 38 4.49 8.87 -1.45
N VAL A 39 3.35 9.36 -0.98
CA VAL A 39 2.03 8.87 -1.36
C VAL A 39 1.39 9.90 -2.27
N ASP A 40 1.01 9.45 -3.46
CA ASP A 40 0.23 10.27 -4.38
C ASP A 40 -1.26 10.16 -4.03
N ALA A 41 -1.76 11.18 -3.33
CA ALA A 41 -3.18 11.34 -2.99
C ALA A 41 -3.87 12.37 -3.90
N THR A 42 -3.26 12.74 -5.04
CA THR A 42 -3.84 13.75 -5.95
C THR A 42 -5.14 13.27 -6.61
N CYS A 43 -5.33 11.95 -6.72
CA CYS A 43 -6.54 11.35 -7.26
C CYS A 43 -7.23 10.46 -6.21
N LYS A 44 -8.53 10.69 -5.95
CA LYS A 44 -9.39 9.80 -5.12
C LYS A 44 -9.52 8.39 -5.71
N ARG A 45 -8.55 7.54 -5.43
CA ARG A 45 -8.60 6.13 -5.87
C ARG A 45 -8.15 5.13 -4.82
N GLY A 46 -7.76 5.57 -3.63
CA GLY A 46 -7.40 4.65 -2.57
C GLY A 46 -6.93 5.34 -1.30
N ALA A 47 -6.40 4.53 -0.40
CA ALA A 47 -5.78 4.96 0.84
C ALA A 47 -4.62 4.03 1.19
N ILE A 48 -3.67 4.54 1.96
CA ILE A 48 -2.70 3.71 2.66
C ILE A 48 -2.98 3.74 4.16
N ARG A 49 -2.68 2.64 4.83
CA ARG A 49 -2.68 2.52 6.29
C ARG A 49 -1.34 1.98 6.75
N ILE A 50 -0.80 2.55 7.81
CA ILE A 50 0.52 2.25 8.37
C ILE A 50 0.31 1.61 9.73
N PHE A 51 1.02 0.50 9.94
CA PHE A 51 0.94 -0.28 11.16
C PHE A 51 2.33 -0.59 11.70
N GLU A 52 2.44 -0.74 13.01
CA GLU A 52 3.63 -1.28 13.65
C GLU A 52 3.76 -2.78 13.33
N LYS A 53 4.95 -3.25 12.92
CA LYS A 53 5.15 -4.66 12.53
C LYS A 53 5.02 -5.61 13.72
N GLY A 54 5.53 -5.20 14.88
CA GLY A 54 5.58 -6.06 16.07
C GLY A 54 4.21 -6.25 16.73
N SER A 55 3.49 -5.15 16.96
CA SER A 55 2.19 -5.16 17.64
C SER A 55 1.00 -5.26 16.68
N GLY A 56 1.17 -4.87 15.42
CA GLY A 56 0.06 -4.70 14.49
C GLY A 56 -0.80 -3.45 14.76
N GLU A 57 -0.39 -2.59 15.69
CA GLU A 57 -1.10 -1.38 16.07
C GLU A 57 -1.16 -0.40 14.89
N PHE A 58 -2.30 0.27 14.73
CA PHE A 58 -2.46 1.32 13.74
C PHE A 58 -1.69 2.56 14.17
N ILE A 59 -0.83 3.06 13.28
CA ILE A 59 -0.02 4.25 13.53
C ILE A 59 -0.68 5.45 12.87
N ASP A 60 -0.89 5.37 11.56
CA ASP A 60 -1.43 6.47 10.77
C ASP A 60 -1.92 6.00 9.39
N GLY A 61 -2.49 6.88 8.59
CA GLY A 61 -2.87 6.60 7.21
C GLY A 61 -2.92 7.85 6.34
N VAL A 62 -2.93 7.63 5.02
CA VAL A 62 -3.20 8.69 4.04
C VAL A 62 -4.39 8.25 3.23
N GLY A 63 -5.42 9.08 3.17
CA GLY A 63 -6.68 8.76 2.55
C GLY A 63 -7.34 9.99 1.95
N THR A 64 -8.63 10.15 2.22
CA THR A 64 -9.43 11.23 1.63
C THR A 64 -9.12 12.60 2.23
N GLU A 65 -8.52 12.65 3.42
CA GLU A 65 -8.20 13.91 4.10
C GLU A 65 -7.07 14.66 3.40
N GLU A 66 -6.16 13.93 2.74
CA GLU A 66 -5.01 14.47 2.01
C GLU A 66 -5.27 14.57 0.50
N GLU A 67 -6.53 14.47 0.06
CA GLU A 67 -6.88 14.56 -1.35
C GLU A 67 -6.31 15.84 -2.00
N GLY A 68 -5.75 15.68 -3.21
CA GLY A 68 -5.16 16.79 -3.97
C GLY A 68 -3.71 17.06 -3.61
N HIS A 69 -3.12 16.31 -2.68
CA HIS A 69 -1.76 16.50 -2.20
C HIS A 69 -0.84 15.31 -2.53
N LEU A 70 0.46 15.58 -2.57
CA LEU A 70 1.51 14.58 -2.44
C LEU A 70 1.96 14.56 -0.98
N VAL A 71 1.82 13.43 -0.31
CA VAL A 71 2.12 13.30 1.11
C VAL A 71 3.45 12.61 1.29
N ILE A 72 4.36 13.23 2.04
CA ILE A 72 5.66 12.64 2.38
C ILE A 72 5.62 12.20 3.83
N ILE A 73 5.89 10.92 4.07
CA ILE A 73 5.85 10.33 5.39
C ILE A 73 7.25 9.82 5.72
N PRO A 74 7.94 10.36 6.74
CA PRO A 74 9.18 9.80 7.25
C PRO A 74 8.97 8.32 7.59
N TRP A 75 9.89 7.46 7.15
CA TRP A 75 9.71 6.02 7.25
C TRP A 75 10.52 5.42 8.40
N ASN A 76 9.88 4.56 9.18
CA ASN A 76 10.54 3.72 10.17
C ASN A 76 10.50 2.26 9.70
N GLU A 77 11.64 1.56 9.78
CA GLU A 77 11.74 0.16 9.38
C GLU A 77 10.89 -0.79 10.24
N SER A 78 10.47 -0.35 11.44
CA SER A 78 9.52 -1.10 12.28
C SER A 78 8.09 -1.07 11.73
N TRP A 79 7.79 -0.26 10.71
CA TRP A 79 6.44 -0.13 10.16
C TRP A 79 6.21 -1.03 8.94
N ARG A 80 4.94 -1.33 8.68
CA ARG A 80 4.43 -1.96 7.45
C ARG A 80 3.25 -1.16 6.92
N LEU A 81 3.08 -1.12 5.60
CA LEU A 81 1.97 -0.41 4.99
C LEU A 81 1.01 -1.36 4.27
N ARG A 82 -0.27 -1.00 4.28
CA ARG A 82 -1.32 -1.64 3.51
C ARG A 82 -1.92 -0.60 2.58
N ALA A 83 -1.98 -0.91 1.29
CA ALA A 83 -2.68 -0.10 0.30
C ALA A 83 -4.09 -0.66 0.07
N SER A 84 -5.05 0.22 -0.19
CA SER A 84 -6.42 -0.14 -0.58
C SER A 84 -6.84 0.73 -1.75
N GLY A 85 -7.27 0.11 -2.86
CA GLY A 85 -7.55 0.81 -4.11
C GLY A 85 -6.32 1.02 -4.99
N VAL A 86 -6.34 2.05 -5.83
CA VAL A 86 -5.23 2.43 -6.72
C VAL A 86 -4.53 3.64 -6.12
N VAL A 87 -3.41 3.38 -5.45
CA VAL A 87 -2.53 4.41 -4.86
C VAL A 87 -1.13 4.22 -5.42
N THR A 88 -0.48 5.33 -5.78
CA THR A 88 0.94 5.31 -6.18
C THR A 88 1.79 5.65 -4.96
N VAL A 89 2.78 4.81 -4.66
CA VAL A 89 3.72 5.03 -3.57
C VAL A 89 5.14 5.03 -4.13
N GLY A 90 5.88 6.11 -3.86
CA GLY A 90 7.31 6.22 -4.12
C GLY A 90 8.12 6.02 -2.84
N TYR A 91 9.39 5.63 -2.99
CA TYR A 91 10.30 5.41 -1.87
C TYR A 91 11.53 6.32 -2.00
N ILE A 92 11.80 7.11 -0.97
CA ILE A 92 13.03 7.88 -0.86
C ILE A 92 14.01 7.01 -0.10
N LYS A 93 15.12 6.67 -0.75
CA LYS A 93 16.20 5.88 -0.17
C LYS A 93 17.41 6.76 0.12
N THR A 94 18.11 6.44 1.20
CA THR A 94 19.49 6.90 1.33
C THR A 94 20.35 6.03 0.42
N ASN A 95 21.05 6.65 -0.54
CA ASN A 95 22.17 5.99 -1.19
C ASN A 95 23.28 5.90 -0.15
N SER A 96 23.61 4.69 0.29
CA SER A 96 24.90 4.44 0.92
C SER A 96 25.97 4.61 -0.17
N LEU A 97 26.39 5.86 -0.40
CA LEU A 97 27.66 6.13 -1.05
C LEU A 97 28.73 5.76 -0.02
N VAL A 98 29.22 4.53 -0.13
CA VAL A 98 30.55 4.14 0.38
C VAL A 98 31.56 4.54 -0.68
#